data_AF-A0A9W9V2U6-F1
#
_entry.id   AF-A0A9W9V2U6-F1
#
_cell.length_a   1.000
_cell.length_b   1.000
_cell.length_c   1.000
_cell.angle_alpha   90.00
_cell.angle_beta   90.00
_cell.angle_gamma   90.00
#
_symmetry.space_group_name_H-M   'P 1'
#
loop_
_entity.id
_entity.type
_entity.pdbx_description
1 polymer ?
#
loop_
_entity_poly.entity_id
_entity_poly.type
_entity_poly.pdbx_seq_one_letter_code
_entity_poly.pdbx_strand_id
1 'polypeptide(L)'
;MDNLSLPTDDELLPVLHEFRAKPIKPKGPDLPLPPITYPQNALAAQQKYKDEGARCFKIYSRGPYDFKVSPNADMAIKVDIAHDRLKNIGRPKTEKDLRATGTAWPMRCLFDYYWAAAQIAGVSQEDIGRQYGVNLVPSLPFPPTPGEVETRKTQFKIESMEKLRQMLKHPEIRKLIPVDARGKPIWDETKHGEFCVLVVKIDQECGLEEFSPA
;
A
#
# COMPACT_ATOMS: atom_id res chain seq x y z
N MET A 1 22.81 -23.18 -29.40
CA MET A 1 21.64 -22.39 -28.96
C MET A 1 21.18 -23.04 -27.67
N ASP A 2 21.62 -22.50 -26.55
CA ASP A 2 21.40 -23.13 -25.26
C ASP A 2 19.97 -22.88 -24.79
N ASN A 3 19.27 -23.97 -24.46
CA ASN A 3 17.93 -23.96 -23.89
C ASN A 3 17.97 -23.32 -22.50
N LEU A 4 17.66 -22.03 -22.41
CA LEU A 4 17.34 -21.38 -21.15
C LEU A 4 15.91 -21.81 -20.75
N SER A 5 15.80 -22.86 -19.95
CA SER A 5 14.54 -23.17 -19.26
C SER A 5 14.27 -22.09 -18.23
N LEU A 6 13.07 -21.52 -18.26
CA LEU A 6 12.63 -20.60 -17.22
C LEU A 6 12.52 -21.37 -15.88
N PRO A 7 12.89 -20.74 -14.76
CA PRO A 7 12.81 -21.38 -13.46
C PRO A 7 11.36 -21.75 -13.12
N THR A 8 11.18 -22.88 -12.44
CA THR A 8 9.87 -23.38 -12.04
C THR A 8 9.34 -22.60 -10.83
N ASP A 9 8.03 -22.67 -10.57
CA ASP A 9 7.39 -21.96 -9.45
C ASP A 9 8.02 -22.32 -8.08
N ASP A 10 8.58 -23.53 -7.94
CA ASP A 10 9.31 -23.98 -6.74
C ASP A 10 10.69 -23.30 -6.57
N GLU A 11 11.32 -22.86 -7.65
CA GLU A 11 12.61 -22.15 -7.64
C GLU A 11 12.44 -20.64 -7.34
N LEU A 12 11.24 -20.10 -7.50
CA LEU A 12 10.92 -18.69 -7.24
C LEU A 12 10.48 -18.43 -5.79
N LEU A 13 10.07 -19.45 -5.03
CA LEU A 13 9.63 -19.31 -3.64
C LEU A 13 10.72 -18.77 -2.68
N PRO A 14 12.00 -19.20 -2.74
CA PRO A 14 13.05 -18.65 -1.88
C PRO A 14 13.34 -17.17 -2.20
N VAL A 15 13.25 -16.82 -3.49
CA VAL A 15 13.42 -15.45 -4.02
C VAL A 15 12.30 -14.56 -3.48
N LEU A 16 11.04 -15.01 -3.51
CA LEU A 16 9.89 -14.29 -2.95
C LEU A 16 10.00 -14.03 -1.43
N HIS A 17 10.69 -14.89 -0.69
CA HIS A 17 10.95 -14.69 0.74
C HIS A 17 12.03 -13.65 1.04
N GLU A 18 12.95 -13.40 0.10
CA GLU A 18 14.10 -12.50 0.28
C GLU A 18 13.77 -11.02 0.03
N PHE A 19 12.70 -10.71 -0.73
CA PHE A 19 12.31 -9.34 -1.13
C PHE A 19 11.41 -8.59 -0.13
N ARG A 20 11.34 -9.00 1.13
CA ARG A 20 10.91 -8.07 2.18
C ARG A 20 11.93 -6.95 2.23
N ALA A 21 11.61 -5.79 1.63
CA ALA A 21 12.33 -4.55 1.86
C ALA A 21 12.67 -4.49 3.35
N LYS A 22 13.97 -4.51 3.70
CA LYS A 22 14.40 -4.57 5.10
C LYS A 22 13.65 -3.45 5.80
N PRO A 23 12.85 -3.75 6.85
CA PRO A 23 12.09 -2.72 7.55
C PRO A 23 13.04 -1.58 7.87
N ILE A 24 12.60 -0.34 7.62
CA ILE A 24 13.37 0.83 8.06
C ILE A 24 13.40 0.76 9.58
N LYS A 25 14.45 0.15 10.14
CA LYS A 25 14.61 0.05 11.58
C LYS A 25 14.79 1.46 12.11
N PRO A 26 14.01 1.89 13.12
CA PRO A 26 14.31 3.13 13.81
C PRO A 26 15.73 3.04 14.36
N LYS A 27 16.58 4.01 14.02
CA LYS A 27 17.92 4.14 14.63
C LYS A 27 17.73 4.78 16.00
N GLY A 28 17.72 3.98 17.07
CA GLY A 28 17.79 4.51 18.43
C GLY A 28 17.53 3.45 19.52
N PRO A 29 18.11 3.63 20.73
CA PRO A 29 17.84 2.76 21.87
C PRO A 29 16.35 2.86 22.29
N ASP A 30 15.83 1.76 22.85
CA ASP A 30 14.44 1.49 23.27
C ASP A 30 13.88 2.46 24.35
N LEU A 31 13.91 3.76 24.09
CA LEU A 31 13.07 4.71 24.80
C LEU A 31 11.68 4.69 24.16
N PRO A 32 10.60 4.61 24.94
CA PRO A 32 9.25 4.67 24.39
C PRO A 32 9.09 5.97 23.61
N LEU A 33 8.98 5.87 22.28
CA LEU A 33 8.75 7.01 21.42
C LEU A 33 7.44 7.71 21.84
N PRO A 34 7.37 9.05 21.79
CA PRO A 34 6.18 9.78 22.17
C PRO A 34 4.96 9.33 21.36
N PRO A 35 3.74 9.49 21.89
CA PRO A 35 2.53 9.20 21.13
C PRO A 35 2.51 9.95 19.79
N ILE A 36 1.93 9.34 18.76
CA ILE A 36 1.75 10.02 17.47
C ILE A 36 0.87 11.24 17.67
N THR A 37 1.34 12.38 17.16
CA THR A 37 0.55 13.60 17.10
C THR A 37 -0.30 13.55 15.83
N TYR A 38 -1.58 13.25 15.99
CA TYR A 38 -2.52 13.30 14.87
C TYR A 38 -3.11 14.71 14.72
N PRO A 39 -3.43 15.15 13.48
CA PRO A 39 -4.26 16.32 13.28
C PRO A 39 -5.60 16.19 14.02
N GLN A 40 -6.12 17.30 14.56
CA GLN A 40 -7.40 17.31 15.29
C GLN A 40 -8.56 16.73 14.47
N ASN A 41 -8.53 16.91 13.14
CA ASN A 41 -9.40 16.23 12.20
C ASN A 41 -8.57 15.40 11.20
N ALA A 42 -8.12 14.23 11.65
CA ALA A 42 -7.25 13.35 10.87
C ALA A 42 -7.88 12.92 9.52
N LEU A 43 -9.19 12.67 9.47
CA LEU A 43 -9.90 12.35 8.22
C LEU A 43 -9.83 13.52 7.23
N ALA A 44 -10.11 14.75 7.67
CA ALA A 44 -10.00 15.92 6.81
C ALA A 44 -8.55 16.21 6.39
N ALA A 45 -7.57 15.94 7.26
CA ALA A 45 -6.16 16.09 6.93
C ALA A 45 -5.71 15.07 5.86
N GLN A 46 -6.13 13.81 5.96
CA GLN A 46 -5.87 12.80 4.94
C GLN A 46 -6.54 13.16 3.61
N GLN A 47 -7.78 13.67 3.66
CA GLN A 47 -8.48 14.12 2.46
C GLN A 47 -7.76 15.30 1.80
N LYS A 48 -7.40 16.33 2.58
CA LYS A 48 -6.63 17.47 2.09
C LYS A 48 -5.30 17.01 1.46
N TYR A 49 -4.62 16.07 2.10
CA TYR A 49 -3.38 15.52 1.56
C TYR A 49 -3.60 14.76 0.25
N LYS A 50 -4.68 13.98 0.12
CA LYS A 50 -5.05 13.33 -1.15
C LYS A 50 -5.33 14.36 -2.25
N ASP A 51 -6.02 15.45 -1.92
CA ASP A 51 -6.46 16.46 -2.90
C ASP A 51 -5.33 17.40 -3.34
N GLU A 52 -4.40 17.74 -2.44
CA GLU A 52 -3.35 18.75 -2.67
C GLU A 52 -1.93 18.15 -2.74
N GLY A 53 -1.75 16.92 -2.26
CA GLY A 53 -0.44 16.29 -2.13
C GLY A 53 0.02 15.57 -3.40
N ALA A 54 1.33 15.35 -3.50
CA ALA A 54 1.95 14.63 -4.62
C ALA A 54 1.75 13.10 -4.58
N ARG A 55 1.11 12.56 -3.54
CA ARG A 55 0.99 11.12 -3.25
C ARG A 55 -0.40 10.81 -2.68
N CYS A 56 -0.81 9.54 -2.74
CA CYS A 56 -2.19 9.15 -2.43
C CYS A 56 -2.56 9.31 -0.95
N PHE A 57 -1.67 9.00 -0.03
CA PHE A 57 -1.95 9.14 1.40
C PHE A 57 -0.70 9.33 2.25
N LYS A 58 -0.90 9.72 3.52
CA LYS A 58 0.15 9.96 4.51
C LYS A 58 0.04 8.97 5.67
N ILE A 59 1.17 8.50 6.18
CA ILE A 59 1.28 7.75 7.44
C ILE A 59 1.99 8.63 8.46
N TYR A 60 1.28 8.99 9.52
CA TYR A 60 1.87 9.64 10.69
C TYR A 60 2.67 8.63 11.51
N SER A 61 3.82 9.03 12.06
CA SER A 61 4.66 8.17 12.89
C SER A 61 5.09 8.83 14.21
N ARG A 62 5.67 8.05 15.11
CA ARG A 62 6.21 8.53 16.41
C ARG A 62 7.62 9.09 16.30
N GLY A 63 8.32 8.82 15.20
CA GLY A 63 9.68 9.29 14.97
C GLY A 63 9.71 10.70 14.38
N PRO A 64 10.89 11.21 14.02
CA PRO A 64 11.03 12.54 13.41
C PRO A 64 10.46 12.61 11.98
N TYR A 65 10.04 11.47 11.41
CA TYR A 65 9.56 11.38 10.05
C TYR A 65 8.11 10.90 9.98
N ASP A 66 7.32 11.55 9.14
CA ASP A 66 6.12 10.96 8.56
C ASP A 66 6.45 10.31 7.22
N PHE A 67 5.47 9.64 6.60
CA PHE A 67 5.67 8.96 5.33
C PHE A 67 4.58 9.29 4.32
N LYS A 68 4.98 9.69 3.11
CA LYS A 68 4.08 9.78 1.95
C LYS A 68 4.04 8.42 1.25
N VAL A 69 2.87 8.02 0.81
CA VAL A 69 2.67 6.73 0.18
C VAL A 69 1.97 6.87 -1.16
N SER A 70 2.55 6.25 -2.19
CA SER A 70 1.92 6.05 -3.48
C SER A 70 1.85 4.57 -3.83
N PRO A 71 0.65 3.97 -3.94
CA PRO A 71 0.50 2.68 -4.58
C PRO A 71 0.78 2.79 -6.09
N ASN A 72 0.87 1.65 -6.78
CA ASN A 72 0.83 1.66 -8.25
C ASN A 72 -0.52 2.17 -8.78
N ALA A 73 -0.59 2.50 -10.08
CA ALA A 73 -1.75 3.18 -10.67
C ALA A 73 -3.07 2.43 -10.47
N ASP A 74 -3.08 1.10 -10.65
CA ASP A 74 -4.30 0.30 -10.46
C ASP A 74 -4.78 0.36 -9.01
N MET A 75 -3.85 0.28 -8.05
CA MET A 75 -4.17 0.28 -6.63
C MET A 75 -4.47 1.68 -6.10
N ALA A 76 -3.93 2.73 -6.74
CA ALA A 76 -4.32 4.12 -6.49
C ALA A 76 -5.83 4.31 -6.70
N ILE A 77 -6.39 3.75 -7.79
CA ILE A 77 -7.84 3.79 -8.05
C ILE A 77 -8.63 3.10 -6.92
N LYS A 78 -8.17 1.93 -6.44
CA LYS A 78 -8.84 1.22 -5.34
C LYS A 78 -8.80 2.03 -4.04
N VAL A 79 -7.65 2.61 -3.72
CA VAL A 79 -7.46 3.48 -2.54
C VAL A 79 -8.35 4.71 -2.66
N ASP A 80 -8.44 5.33 -3.83
CA ASP A 80 -9.30 6.49 -4.07
C ASP A 80 -10.77 6.18 -3.85
N ILE A 81 -11.25 5.07 -4.43
CA ILE A 81 -12.63 4.58 -4.20
C ILE A 81 -12.88 4.33 -2.72
N ALA A 82 -11.91 3.75 -2.00
CA ALA A 82 -12.04 3.49 -0.57
C ALA A 82 -12.10 4.78 0.25
N HIS A 83 -11.24 5.75 -0.05
CA HIS A 83 -11.26 7.08 0.56
C HIS A 83 -12.60 7.80 0.33
N ASP A 84 -13.11 7.80 -0.90
CA ASP A 84 -14.35 8.50 -1.24
C ASP A 84 -15.55 7.85 -0.53
N ARG A 85 -15.57 6.52 -0.42
CA ARG A 85 -16.59 5.82 0.37
C ARG A 85 -16.51 6.15 1.85
N LEU A 86 -15.31 6.21 2.43
CA LEU A 86 -15.13 6.60 3.83
C LEU A 86 -15.58 8.04 4.07
N LYS A 87 -15.26 8.96 3.15
CA LYS A 87 -15.71 10.36 3.18
C LYS A 87 -17.23 10.45 3.19
N ASN A 88 -17.91 9.66 2.35
CA ASN A 88 -19.37 9.66 2.25
C ASN A 88 -20.07 9.07 3.47
N ILE A 89 -19.47 8.04 4.10
CA ILE A 89 -20.00 7.45 5.34
C ILE A 89 -19.76 8.39 6.54
N GLY A 90 -18.63 9.09 6.54
CA GLY A 90 -18.19 9.93 7.64
C GLY A 90 -17.65 9.14 8.83
N ARG A 91 -17.43 9.84 9.95
CA ARG A 91 -16.91 9.24 11.18
C ARG A 91 -17.97 8.31 11.80
N PRO A 92 -17.65 7.02 12.08
CA PRO A 92 -18.54 6.13 12.81
C PRO A 92 -18.96 6.73 14.16
N LYS A 93 -20.27 6.74 14.46
CA LYS A 93 -20.82 7.33 15.69
C LYS A 93 -21.16 6.29 16.74
N THR A 94 -21.48 5.06 16.30
CA THR A 94 -21.82 3.93 17.17
C THR A 94 -20.84 2.78 16.96
N GLU A 95 -20.79 1.85 17.92
CA GLU A 95 -20.01 0.61 17.78
C GLU A 95 -20.52 -0.26 16.61
N LYS A 96 -21.82 -0.19 16.31
CA LYS A 96 -22.42 -0.84 15.13
C LYS A 96 -21.87 -0.23 13.83
N ASP A 97 -21.80 1.10 13.74
CA ASP A 97 -21.23 1.79 12.59
C ASP A 97 -19.73 1.49 12.45
N LEU A 98 -19.02 1.40 13.58
CA LEU A 98 -17.61 1.06 13.63
C LEU A 98 -17.36 -0.33 13.03
N ARG A 99 -18.14 -1.33 13.47
CA ARG A 99 -18.11 -2.69 12.93
C ARG A 99 -18.47 -2.72 11.45
N ALA A 100 -19.56 -2.08 11.05
CA ALA A 100 -19.99 -2.03 9.65
C ALA A 100 -18.93 -1.37 8.74
N THR A 101 -18.29 -0.31 9.22
CA THR A 101 -17.20 0.37 8.51
C THR A 101 -15.97 -0.53 8.44
N GLY A 102 -15.53 -1.10 9.55
CA GLY A 102 -14.33 -1.94 9.62
C GLY A 102 -14.42 -3.24 8.81
N THR A 103 -15.61 -3.81 8.64
CA THR A 103 -15.83 -5.03 7.84
C THR A 103 -16.14 -4.76 6.37
N ALA A 104 -16.36 -3.50 5.98
CA ALA A 104 -16.62 -3.17 4.59
C ALA A 104 -15.36 -3.42 3.74
N TRP A 105 -15.55 -4.05 2.57
CA TRP A 105 -14.45 -4.35 1.63
C TRP A 105 -13.53 -3.14 1.33
N PRO A 106 -14.03 -1.91 1.09
CA PRO A 106 -13.16 -0.76 0.84
C PRO A 106 -12.25 -0.42 2.02
N MET A 107 -12.74 -0.58 3.26
CA MET A 107 -11.93 -0.31 4.44
C MET A 107 -10.88 -1.38 4.66
N ARG A 108 -11.21 -2.64 4.37
CA ARG A 108 -10.20 -3.70 4.37
C ARG A 108 -9.11 -3.43 3.33
N CYS A 109 -9.52 -3.07 2.12
CA CYS A 109 -8.61 -2.70 1.03
C CYS A 109 -7.65 -1.58 1.48
N LEU A 110 -8.21 -0.47 1.98
CA LEU A 110 -7.44 0.67 2.46
C LEU A 110 -6.49 0.30 3.58
N PHE A 111 -6.96 -0.48 4.56
CA PHE A 111 -6.13 -0.93 5.67
C PHE A 111 -4.99 -1.83 5.21
N ASP A 112 -5.23 -2.77 4.29
CA ASP A 112 -4.19 -3.65 3.75
C ASP A 112 -3.06 -2.81 3.09
N TYR A 113 -3.38 -1.73 2.38
CA TYR A 113 -2.38 -0.80 1.80
C TYR A 113 -1.62 0.01 2.84
N TYR A 114 -2.33 0.57 3.82
CA TYR A 114 -1.69 1.27 4.92
C TYR A 114 -0.75 0.34 5.69
N TRP A 115 -1.16 -0.92 5.91
CA TRP A 115 -0.34 -1.92 6.57
C TRP A 115 0.89 -2.30 5.76
N ALA A 116 0.75 -2.56 4.46
CA ALA A 116 1.90 -2.83 3.58
C ALA A 116 2.92 -1.67 3.60
N ALA A 117 2.43 -0.43 3.53
CA ALA A 117 3.29 0.75 3.60
C ALA A 117 3.93 0.95 4.97
N ALA A 118 3.20 0.69 6.06
CA ALA A 118 3.73 0.78 7.40
C ALA A 118 4.80 -0.27 7.72
N GLN A 119 4.68 -1.48 7.17
CA GLN A 119 5.71 -2.51 7.28
C GLN A 119 7.04 -2.03 6.67
N ILE A 120 6.99 -1.31 5.54
CA ILE A 120 8.16 -0.68 4.92
C ILE A 120 8.67 0.47 5.80
N ALA A 121 7.76 1.32 6.28
CA ALA A 121 8.05 2.50 7.10
C ALA A 121 8.55 2.18 8.52
N GLY A 122 8.37 0.94 9.00
CA GLY A 122 8.65 0.56 10.39
C GLY A 122 7.62 1.10 11.39
N VAL A 123 6.37 1.34 10.95
CA VAL A 123 5.27 1.86 11.79
C VAL A 123 4.41 0.70 12.30
N SER A 124 3.97 0.77 13.56
CA SER A 124 3.17 -0.29 14.17
C SER A 124 1.74 -0.35 13.62
N GLN A 125 1.12 -1.53 13.67
CA GLN A 125 -0.25 -1.70 13.20
C GLN A 125 -1.28 -0.88 14.02
N GLU A 126 -1.02 -0.70 15.31
CA GLU A 126 -1.86 0.11 16.20
C GLU A 126 -1.88 1.58 15.77
N ASP A 127 -0.71 2.11 15.40
CA ASP A 127 -0.50 3.49 14.98
C ASP A 127 -1.20 3.82 13.64
N ILE A 128 -1.39 2.81 12.79
CA ILE A 128 -2.14 2.92 11.54
C ILE A 128 -3.64 3.00 11.80
N GLY A 129 -4.14 2.23 12.76
CA GLY A 129 -5.55 2.15 13.06
C GLY A 129 -6.17 3.52 13.35
N ARG A 130 -5.38 4.45 13.89
CA ARG A 130 -5.83 5.79 14.32
C ARG A 130 -5.65 6.89 13.27
N GLN A 131 -5.12 6.59 12.08
CA GLN A 131 -4.80 7.58 11.03
C GLN A 131 -6.03 8.35 10.51
N TYR A 132 -7.24 7.85 10.78
CA TYR A 132 -8.51 8.47 10.41
C TYR A 132 -9.32 8.97 11.62
N GLY A 133 -8.69 9.13 12.78
CA GLY A 133 -9.33 9.66 14.01
C GLY A 133 -10.23 8.66 14.74
N VAL A 134 -10.30 7.41 14.29
CA VAL A 134 -11.02 6.29 14.91
C VAL A 134 -10.20 5.02 14.71
N ASN A 135 -9.97 4.26 15.78
CA ASN A 135 -9.27 2.98 15.67
C ASN A 135 -10.18 1.89 15.09
N LEU A 136 -9.99 1.57 13.81
CA LEU A 136 -10.77 0.54 13.12
C LEU A 136 -10.19 -0.87 13.29
N VAL A 137 -8.94 -1.01 13.75
CA VAL A 137 -8.24 -2.30 13.88
C VAL A 137 -9.05 -3.36 14.63
N PRO A 138 -9.70 -3.06 15.77
CA PRO A 138 -10.49 -4.05 16.50
C PRO A 138 -11.72 -4.56 15.75
N SER A 139 -12.19 -3.82 14.74
CA SER A 139 -13.35 -4.15 13.91
C SER A 139 -12.99 -4.75 12.56
N LEU A 140 -11.70 -4.88 12.25
CA LEU A 140 -11.25 -5.53 11.03
C LEU A 140 -11.50 -7.04 11.15
N PRO A 141 -11.86 -7.70 10.04
CA PRO A 141 -11.86 -9.16 10.01
C PRO A 141 -10.44 -9.67 10.27
N PHE A 142 -10.32 -10.94 10.67
CA PHE A 142 -9.02 -11.56 10.89
C PHE A 142 -8.07 -11.33 9.69
N PRO A 143 -6.76 -11.18 9.96
CA PRO A 143 -5.78 -11.09 8.88
C PRO A 143 -5.89 -12.36 8.01
N PRO A 144 -5.67 -12.24 6.69
CA PRO A 144 -5.75 -13.39 5.82
C PRO A 144 -4.59 -14.34 6.16
N THR A 145 -4.82 -15.63 6.01
CA THR A 145 -3.76 -16.64 6.11
C THR A 145 -2.73 -16.43 4.98
N PRO A 146 -1.48 -16.91 5.16
CA PRO A 146 -0.48 -16.82 4.10
C PRO A 146 -0.95 -17.41 2.75
N GLY A 147 -1.68 -18.53 2.78
CA GLY A 147 -2.23 -19.16 1.57
C GLY A 147 -3.31 -18.35 0.88
N GLU A 148 -4.15 -17.63 1.64
CA GLU A 148 -5.13 -16.69 1.07
C GLU A 148 -4.45 -15.47 0.44
N VAL A 149 -3.38 -14.97 1.05
CA VAL A 149 -2.58 -13.88 0.46
C VAL A 149 -1.97 -14.31 -0.87
N GLU A 150 -1.39 -15.51 -0.94
CA GLU A 150 -0.76 -16.02 -2.16
C GLU A 150 -1.77 -16.27 -3.28
N THR A 151 -2.93 -16.84 -2.93
CA THR A 151 -4.05 -17.00 -3.86
C THR A 151 -4.51 -15.65 -4.43
N ARG A 152 -4.65 -14.63 -3.58
CA ARG A 152 -5.02 -13.27 -4.01
C ARG A 152 -4.00 -12.65 -4.95
N LYS A 153 -2.70 -12.75 -4.62
CA LYS A 153 -1.61 -12.25 -5.47
C LYS A 153 -1.59 -12.92 -6.83
N THR A 154 -1.78 -14.24 -6.86
CA THR A 154 -1.83 -15.02 -8.11
C THR A 154 -3.00 -14.58 -8.98
N GLN A 155 -4.19 -14.48 -8.39
CA GLN A 155 -5.38 -14.01 -9.10
C GLN A 155 -5.20 -12.58 -9.63
N PHE A 156 -4.63 -11.70 -8.80
CA PHE A 156 -4.33 -10.32 -9.19
C PHE A 156 -3.35 -10.25 -10.37
N LYS A 157 -2.27 -11.04 -10.35
CA LYS A 157 -1.32 -11.13 -11.46
C LYS A 157 -1.99 -11.59 -12.75
N ILE A 158 -2.86 -12.60 -12.70
CA ILE A 158 -3.60 -13.08 -13.87
C ILE A 158 -4.47 -11.98 -14.47
N GLU A 159 -5.27 -11.30 -13.64
CA GLU A 159 -6.17 -10.22 -14.06
C GLU A 159 -5.40 -9.02 -14.62
N SER A 160 -4.32 -8.61 -13.94
CA SER A 160 -3.50 -7.48 -14.37
C SER A 160 -2.75 -7.77 -15.66
N MET A 161 -2.23 -8.99 -15.84
CA MET A 161 -1.60 -9.41 -17.09
C MET A 161 -2.59 -9.42 -18.26
N GLU A 162 -3.85 -9.78 -18.02
CA GLU A 162 -4.88 -9.68 -19.05
C GLU A 162 -5.16 -8.23 -19.44
N LYS A 163 -5.29 -7.33 -18.46
CA LYS A 163 -5.43 -5.89 -18.74
C LYS A 163 -4.26 -5.33 -19.55
N LEU A 164 -3.03 -5.67 -19.18
CA LEU A 164 -1.83 -5.24 -19.93
C LEU A 164 -1.87 -5.72 -21.38
N ARG A 165 -2.31 -6.97 -21.65
CA ARG A 165 -2.50 -7.48 -23.02
C ARG A 165 -3.55 -6.69 -23.79
N GLN A 166 -4.66 -6.32 -23.15
CA GLN A 166 -5.70 -5.48 -23.77
C GLN A 166 -5.15 -4.08 -24.08
N MET A 167 -4.41 -3.48 -23.15
CA MET A 167 -3.79 -2.16 -23.32
C MET A 167 -2.76 -2.13 -24.46
N LEU A 168 -1.99 -3.22 -24.64
CA LEU A 168 -1.07 -3.38 -25.77
C LEU A 168 -1.77 -3.38 -27.14
N LYS A 169 -3.10 -3.44 -27.23
CA LYS A 169 -3.82 -3.25 -28.50
C LYS A 169 -3.77 -1.79 -28.98
N HIS A 170 -3.50 -0.84 -28.09
CA HIS A 170 -3.41 0.58 -28.41
C HIS A 170 -1.97 0.99 -28.79
N PRO A 171 -1.74 1.55 -29.99
CA PRO A 171 -0.39 1.87 -30.48
C PRO A 171 0.44 2.78 -29.56
N GLU A 172 -0.19 3.78 -28.94
CA GLU A 172 0.52 4.71 -28.05
C GLU A 172 0.95 4.04 -26.73
N ILE A 173 0.17 3.08 -26.23
CA ILE A 173 0.48 2.41 -24.97
C ILE A 173 1.59 1.36 -25.14
N ARG A 174 1.75 0.80 -26.35
CA ARG A 174 2.84 -0.16 -26.65
C ARG A 174 4.23 0.40 -26.35
N LYS A 175 4.41 1.73 -26.44
CA LYS A 175 5.68 2.40 -26.16
C LYS A 175 6.00 2.45 -24.65
N LEU A 176 5.00 2.24 -23.80
CA LEU A 176 5.08 2.43 -22.34
C LEU A 176 5.11 1.11 -21.57
N ILE A 177 4.57 0.03 -22.12
CA ILE A 177 4.53 -1.28 -21.47
C ILE A 177 5.71 -2.13 -21.96
N PRO A 178 6.65 -2.53 -21.08
CA PRO A 178 7.73 -3.44 -21.44
C PRO A 178 7.19 -4.81 -21.89
N VAL A 179 7.74 -5.34 -22.98
CA VAL A 179 7.38 -6.66 -23.52
C VAL A 179 8.61 -7.53 -23.71
N ASP A 180 8.41 -8.85 -23.63
CA ASP A 180 9.43 -9.86 -23.92
C ASP A 180 9.66 -10.04 -25.43
N ALA A 181 10.59 -10.92 -25.80
CA ALA A 181 10.90 -11.25 -27.19
C ALA A 181 9.70 -11.80 -28.00
N ARG A 182 8.63 -12.24 -27.32
CA ARG A 182 7.39 -12.75 -27.93
C ARG A 182 6.29 -11.68 -27.96
N GLY A 183 6.59 -10.44 -27.57
CA GLY A 183 5.64 -9.34 -27.49
C GLY A 183 4.64 -9.47 -26.34
N LYS A 184 4.89 -10.32 -25.34
CA LYS A 184 4.04 -10.45 -24.16
C LYS A 184 4.48 -9.46 -23.09
N PRO A 185 3.55 -8.85 -22.32
CA PRO A 185 3.91 -7.93 -21.25
C PRO A 185 4.79 -8.63 -20.21
N ILE A 186 5.77 -7.91 -19.68
CA ILE A 186 6.63 -8.40 -18.60
C ILE A 186 6.01 -8.05 -17.26
N TRP A 187 5.85 -9.04 -16.38
CA TRP A 187 5.41 -8.82 -15.01
C TRP A 187 6.61 -8.44 -14.13
N ASP A 188 6.51 -7.30 -13.45
CA ASP A 188 7.47 -6.83 -12.46
C ASP A 188 6.75 -6.74 -11.12
N GLU A 189 7.00 -7.67 -10.20
CA GLU A 189 6.32 -7.70 -8.90
C GLU A 189 6.55 -6.41 -8.10
N THR A 190 7.70 -5.76 -8.28
CA THR A 190 8.09 -4.54 -7.57
C THR A 190 7.39 -3.28 -8.08
N LYS A 191 6.65 -3.38 -9.19
CA LYS A 191 5.88 -2.27 -9.78
C LYS A 191 4.41 -2.62 -9.92
N HIS A 192 4.13 -3.86 -10.28
CA HIS A 192 2.80 -4.34 -10.65
C HIS A 192 2.14 -5.15 -9.54
N GLY A 193 2.83 -5.55 -8.47
CA GLY A 193 2.26 -6.37 -7.38
C GLY A 193 1.04 -5.70 -6.70
N GLU A 194 0.12 -6.52 -6.16
CA GLU A 194 -1.14 -6.04 -5.54
C GLU A 194 -0.90 -5.05 -4.39
N PHE A 195 0.22 -5.19 -3.67
CA PHE A 195 0.60 -4.35 -2.52
C PHE A 195 1.90 -3.58 -2.76
N CYS A 196 2.24 -3.35 -4.03
CA CYS A 196 3.36 -2.51 -4.40
C CYS A 196 3.07 -1.05 -4.02
N VAL A 197 3.85 -0.50 -3.09
CA VAL A 197 3.75 0.88 -2.62
C VAL A 197 5.14 1.54 -2.58
N LEU A 198 5.21 2.78 -3.02
CA LEU A 198 6.33 3.68 -2.82
C LEU A 198 6.12 4.41 -1.49
N VAL A 199 7.11 4.33 -0.60
CA VAL A 199 7.10 5.02 0.70
C VAL A 199 8.26 6.01 0.76
N VAL A 200 7.94 7.28 0.97
CA VAL A 200 8.90 8.39 1.01
C VAL A 200 8.84 9.04 2.40
N LYS A 201 9.99 9.25 3.04
CA LYS A 201 10.04 9.92 4.35
C LYS A 201 9.85 11.43 4.19
N ILE A 202 9.21 12.04 5.18
CA ILE A 202 9.04 13.49 5.30
C ILE A 202 9.47 13.89 6.69
N ASP A 203 10.34 14.87 6.81
CA ASP A 203 10.63 15.48 8.11
C ASP A 203 9.38 16.16 8.69
N GLN A 204 9.06 15.87 9.96
CA GLN A 204 7.89 16.45 10.63
C GLN A 204 8.05 17.95 10.93
N GLU A 205 9.27 18.46 11.10
CA GLU A 205 9.53 19.86 11.44
C GLU A 205 9.39 20.77 10.20
N CYS A 206 9.91 20.34 9.05
CA CYS A 206 9.86 21.15 7.82
C CYS A 206 8.70 20.78 6.88
N GLY A 207 8.14 19.56 6.99
CA GLY A 207 6.99 19.08 6.22
C GLY A 207 7.18 18.96 4.71
N LEU A 208 8.38 19.29 4.20
CA LEU A 208 8.65 19.50 2.79
C LEU A 208 9.77 18.61 2.23
N GLU A 209 10.75 18.23 3.04
CA GLU A 209 11.88 17.43 2.55
C GLU A 209 11.49 15.96 2.36
N GLU A 210 11.40 15.54 1.10
CA GLU A 210 11.18 14.16 0.69
C GLU A 210 12.51 13.41 0.67
N PHE A 211 12.67 12.43 1.57
CA PHE A 211 13.81 11.50 1.50
C PHE A 211 13.34 10.19 0.85
N SER A 212 13.85 9.93 -0.35
CA SER A 212 13.74 8.62 -1.00
C SER A 212 14.94 7.75 -0.61
N PRO A 213 14.76 6.45 -0.31
CA PRO A 213 15.87 5.52 -0.41
C PRO A 213 16.34 5.48 -1.87
N ALA A 214 17.66 5.60 -2.07
CA ALA A 214 18.31 5.37 -3.36
C ALA A 214 18.20 3.90 -3.78
#